data_AF-A0A943IZF9-F1
#
_entry.id   AF-A0A943IZF9-F1
#
_cell.length_a   1.000
_cell.length_b   1.000
_cell.length_c   1.000
_cell.angle_alpha   90.00
_cell.angle_beta   90.00
_cell.angle_gamma   90.00
#
_symmetry.space_group_name_H-M   'P 1'
#
loop_
_entity.id
_entity.type
_entity.pdbx_description
1 polymer ?
#
loop_
_entity_poly.entity_id
_entity_poly.type
_entity_poly.pdbx_seq_one_letter_code
_entity_poly.pdbx_strand_id
1 'polypeptide(L)'
;MCNEIIKRENKNWSAKEDIILLNNYKQLGYSEVAKLVSRSSSSCRTRLYRLRKNNKTLKSQYQMFNEKWTASQDDFLKANYPDKGAEWCSKHLNRSPSSCISRAGKLKIKRSYRWSKDEDDIIKKYYPLYGINKVSKLLNRNKGTCFQRAHVLGVKYINTSKWSESELKFLKKYYPEKGGTFVAEKLNRSYVACHSKAAVLKLKTIPKWSENDKKFLKKYYPKYGATWCAEKLNKTPRKCITYASKHKIRYINKALWTEEEIAILKKYYPIIGKFVSEIIKTKNEKACSQKATRLKITYTKDDSSAVEKIKSYLNSQKIVYRQEVGLEGCVDKNPLLFDFAIYEDNNLKKLIGIIEYDGSQHFLPTTLYSDKKINAKEVLERTQRHDQIKNRYCQKNKIPMLRIKYCQNNIEKLVAEFLKHREKYIEWYNQEYSFEKYYSEIEDEELKKYFIHFSKYKNKGTKNINPNFCISKWSQEDDLFLEKYYPDNGSAWVSKRLHKTQQACISHANKLGLVRSNHWKREEDAFVLKHYLSKGPLWISKKLKRTKNSIEHRAHRLGAEKRIKYWTKEEDQILLSNWDIKSEKELSEIIGRTKMSIGNRKKILRKYRTKEASS
;
A
#
# COMPACT_ATOMS: atom_id res chain seq x y z
N MET A 1 -8.23 -46.11 -6.75
CA MET A 1 -8.56 -44.94 -7.61
C MET A 1 -7.41 -44.74 -8.59
N CYS A 2 -7.54 -44.92 -9.89
CA CYS A 2 -8.66 -45.44 -10.68
C CYS A 2 -8.11 -46.40 -11.73
N ASN A 3 -8.54 -47.68 -11.70
CA ASN A 3 -8.34 -48.59 -12.83
C ASN A 3 -9.60 -48.51 -13.69
N GLU A 4 -9.71 -47.47 -14.52
CA GLU A 4 -10.74 -47.48 -15.56
C GLU A 4 -10.33 -48.48 -16.64
N ILE A 5 -11.02 -49.62 -16.60
CA ILE A 5 -11.04 -50.60 -17.67
C ILE A 5 -11.63 -49.90 -18.89
N ILE A 6 -10.77 -49.47 -19.83
CA ILE A 6 -11.20 -48.92 -21.11
C ILE A 6 -11.97 -50.03 -21.84
N LYS A 7 -13.31 -49.98 -21.77
CA LYS A 7 -14.21 -50.79 -22.59
C LYS A 7 -13.82 -50.56 -24.04
N ARG A 8 -13.42 -51.64 -24.73
CA ARG A 8 -13.04 -51.58 -26.14
C ARG A 8 -14.27 -51.48 -27.01
N GLU A 9 -14.82 -50.27 -27.13
CA GLU A 9 -15.68 -49.95 -28.27
C GLU A 9 -14.90 -50.16 -29.56
N ASN A 10 -15.48 -50.93 -30.48
CA ASN A 10 -14.85 -51.31 -31.73
C ASN A 10 -14.96 -50.16 -32.75
N LYS A 11 -14.38 -49.00 -32.42
CA LYS A 11 -14.38 -47.83 -33.30
C LYS A 11 -13.63 -48.16 -34.60
N ASN A 12 -14.37 -48.15 -35.71
CA ASN A 12 -13.83 -48.26 -37.05
C ASN A 12 -12.68 -47.25 -37.26
N TRP A 13 -11.74 -47.61 -38.11
CA TRP A 13 -10.63 -46.71 -38.49
C TRP A 13 -11.15 -45.64 -39.44
N SER A 14 -10.91 -44.38 -39.09
CA SER A 14 -11.20 -43.23 -39.95
C SER A 14 -10.12 -43.05 -41.03
N ALA A 15 -10.50 -42.43 -42.16
CA ALA A 15 -9.55 -42.09 -43.22
C ALA A 15 -8.38 -41.22 -42.71
N LYS A 16 -8.63 -40.34 -41.73
CA LYS A 16 -7.59 -39.51 -41.10
C LYS A 16 -6.59 -40.34 -40.29
N GLU A 17 -7.05 -41.32 -39.52
CA GLU A 17 -6.15 -42.25 -38.81
C GLU A 17 -5.36 -43.12 -39.80
N ASP A 18 -5.97 -43.56 -40.91
CA ASP A 18 -5.27 -44.31 -41.95
C ASP A 18 -4.19 -43.47 -42.64
N ILE A 19 -4.46 -42.19 -42.97
CA ILE A 19 -3.46 -41.27 -43.54
C ILE A 19 -2.30 -41.04 -42.55
N ILE A 20 -2.60 -40.77 -41.27
CA ILE A 20 -1.57 -40.59 -40.24
C ILE A 20 -0.74 -41.87 -40.09
N LEU A 21 -1.39 -43.04 -40.06
CA LEU A 21 -0.74 -44.34 -40.00
C LEU A 21 0.19 -44.55 -41.20
N LEU A 22 -0.31 -44.37 -42.43
CA LEU A 22 0.45 -44.60 -43.67
C LEU A 22 1.67 -43.67 -43.80
N ASN A 23 1.52 -42.39 -43.45
CA ASN A 23 2.58 -41.40 -43.64
C ASN A 23 3.69 -41.50 -42.57
N ASN A 24 3.34 -41.73 -41.30
CA ASN A 24 4.28 -41.51 -40.19
C ASN A 24 5.02 -42.77 -39.72
N TYR A 25 4.45 -43.97 -39.92
CA TYR A 25 5.01 -45.19 -39.30
C TYR A 25 6.35 -45.63 -39.90
N LYS A 26 6.69 -45.16 -41.10
CA LYS A 26 7.99 -45.40 -41.74
C LYS A 26 9.14 -44.82 -40.91
N GLN A 27 8.96 -43.62 -40.35
CA GLN A 27 9.99 -42.89 -39.61
C GLN A 27 9.90 -43.11 -38.10
N LEU A 28 8.68 -43.07 -37.54
CA LEU A 28 8.46 -43.08 -36.09
C LEU A 28 8.23 -44.48 -35.51
N GLY A 29 7.96 -45.48 -36.36
CA GLY A 29 7.63 -46.83 -35.95
C GLY A 29 6.26 -46.97 -35.29
N TYR A 30 5.83 -48.22 -35.06
CA TYR A 30 4.47 -48.51 -34.58
C TYR A 30 4.16 -47.94 -33.20
N SER A 31 5.15 -47.81 -32.31
CA SER A 31 4.94 -47.38 -30.92
C SER A 31 4.72 -45.88 -30.76
N GLU A 32 5.32 -45.06 -31.62
CA GLU A 32 5.10 -43.61 -31.60
C GLU A 32 3.87 -43.23 -32.42
N VAL A 33 3.64 -43.87 -33.57
CA VAL A 33 2.38 -43.68 -34.33
C VAL A 33 1.16 -44.13 -33.54
N ALA A 34 1.26 -45.21 -32.76
CA ALA A 34 0.22 -45.63 -31.81
C ALA A 34 -0.25 -44.49 -30.89
N LYS A 35 0.68 -43.66 -30.40
CA LYS A 35 0.35 -42.48 -29.59
C LYS A 35 -0.37 -41.41 -30.43
N LEU A 36 0.13 -41.13 -31.64
CA LEU A 36 -0.46 -40.12 -32.55
C LEU A 36 -1.92 -40.44 -32.93
N VAL A 37 -2.27 -41.72 -33.16
CA VAL A 37 -3.65 -42.13 -33.45
C VAL A 37 -4.43 -42.60 -32.21
N SER A 38 -3.83 -42.55 -31.01
CA SER A 38 -4.43 -43.06 -29.76
C SER A 38 -4.95 -44.51 -29.86
N ARG A 39 -4.21 -45.39 -30.55
CA ARG A 39 -4.48 -46.84 -30.67
C ARG A 39 -3.30 -47.65 -30.12
N SER A 40 -3.41 -48.97 -30.03
CA SER A 40 -2.25 -49.82 -29.69
C SER A 40 -1.33 -50.04 -30.91
N SER A 41 -0.03 -50.25 -30.65
CA SER A 41 0.96 -50.58 -31.69
C SER A 41 0.57 -51.82 -32.50
N SER A 42 -0.07 -52.79 -31.86
CA SER A 42 -0.61 -54.00 -32.47
C SER A 42 -1.80 -53.69 -33.41
N SER A 43 -2.72 -52.80 -33.00
CA SER A 43 -3.84 -52.38 -33.84
C SER A 43 -3.35 -51.66 -35.10
N CYS A 44 -2.37 -50.75 -34.95
CA CYS A 44 -1.74 -50.05 -36.08
C CYS A 44 -1.12 -51.04 -37.09
N ARG A 45 -0.40 -52.06 -36.60
CA ARG A 45 0.18 -53.13 -37.43
C ARG A 45 -0.88 -53.92 -38.19
N THR A 46 -1.97 -54.32 -37.53
CA THR A 46 -3.06 -55.09 -38.14
C THR A 46 -3.86 -54.26 -39.16
N ARG A 47 -4.14 -52.99 -38.88
CA ARG A 47 -4.81 -52.09 -39.85
C ARG A 47 -3.97 -51.92 -41.10
N LEU A 48 -2.69 -51.59 -40.92
CA LEU A 48 -1.74 -51.45 -42.03
C LEU A 48 -1.66 -52.71 -42.90
N TYR A 49 -1.62 -53.90 -42.29
CA TYR A 49 -1.63 -55.16 -43.01
C TYR A 49 -2.89 -55.32 -43.89
N ARG A 50 -4.07 -54.94 -43.37
CA ARG A 50 -5.34 -54.95 -44.13
C ARG A 50 -5.33 -53.92 -45.26
N LEU A 51 -4.86 -52.69 -45.02
CA LEU A 51 -4.70 -51.66 -46.06
C LEU A 51 -3.78 -52.13 -47.20
N ARG A 52 -2.67 -52.82 -46.87
CA ARG A 52 -1.74 -53.40 -47.85
C ARG A 52 -2.34 -54.56 -48.64
N LYS A 53 -3.20 -55.38 -48.05
CA LYS A 53 -3.85 -56.52 -48.75
C LYS A 53 -4.81 -56.02 -49.85
N ASN A 54 -5.49 -54.90 -49.60
CA ASN A 54 -6.57 -54.41 -50.45
C ASN A 54 -6.15 -53.37 -51.50
N ASN A 55 -4.89 -52.89 -51.49
CA ASN A 55 -4.48 -51.76 -52.35
C ASN A 55 -3.18 -52.08 -53.12
N LYS A 56 -3.30 -52.39 -54.42
CA LYS A 56 -2.18 -52.81 -55.30
C LYS A 56 -1.07 -51.75 -55.39
N THR A 57 -1.41 -50.46 -55.40
CA THR A 57 -0.44 -49.36 -55.54
C THR A 57 0.46 -49.25 -54.32
N LEU A 58 -0.12 -49.40 -53.11
CA LEU A 58 0.61 -49.50 -51.84
C LEU A 58 1.47 -50.76 -51.73
N LYS A 59 1.19 -51.82 -52.50
CA LYS A 59 2.02 -53.04 -52.52
C LYS A 59 3.38 -52.78 -53.21
N SER A 60 3.40 -52.01 -54.31
CA SER A 60 4.63 -51.73 -55.07
C SER A 60 5.63 -50.83 -54.31
N GLN A 61 5.17 -49.72 -53.72
CA GLN A 61 6.04 -48.81 -52.94
C GLN A 61 6.71 -49.44 -51.70
N TYR A 62 6.22 -50.60 -51.23
CA TYR A 62 6.83 -51.34 -50.13
C TYR A 62 7.76 -52.46 -50.58
N GLN A 63 7.76 -52.81 -51.86
CA GLN A 63 8.62 -53.85 -52.40
C GLN A 63 10.10 -53.43 -52.36
N MET A 64 10.38 -52.13 -52.55
CA MET A 64 11.72 -51.53 -52.46
C MET A 64 12.41 -51.76 -51.09
N PHE A 65 11.67 -51.72 -49.98
CA PHE A 65 12.25 -51.90 -48.64
C PHE A 65 12.45 -53.38 -48.26
N ASN A 66 11.89 -54.31 -49.04
CA ASN A 66 12.10 -55.75 -48.95
C ASN A 66 13.12 -56.25 -50.00
N GLU A 67 13.80 -55.36 -50.71
CA GLU A 67 14.91 -55.71 -51.60
C GLU A 67 15.95 -56.55 -50.87
N LYS A 68 16.49 -57.57 -51.58
CA LYS A 68 17.56 -58.42 -51.06
C LYS A 68 18.75 -57.55 -50.65
N TRP A 69 19.46 -57.95 -49.59
CA TRP A 69 20.68 -57.26 -49.17
C TRP A 69 21.76 -57.41 -50.26
N THR A 70 22.34 -56.29 -50.68
CA THR A 70 23.44 -56.27 -51.65
C THR A 70 24.79 -56.40 -50.93
N ALA A 71 25.83 -56.87 -51.63
CA ALA A 71 27.17 -57.01 -51.06
C ALA A 71 27.69 -55.68 -50.48
N SER A 72 27.52 -54.57 -51.21
CA SER A 72 27.86 -53.22 -50.74
C SER A 72 27.17 -52.82 -49.43
N GLN A 73 25.90 -53.19 -49.24
CA GLN A 73 25.18 -52.93 -47.98
C GLN A 73 25.68 -53.81 -46.83
N ASP A 74 26.09 -55.04 -47.12
CA ASP A 74 26.73 -55.92 -46.13
C ASP A 74 28.12 -55.41 -45.74
N ASP A 75 28.92 -54.94 -46.70
CA ASP A 75 30.25 -54.37 -46.45
C ASP A 75 30.17 -53.05 -45.68
N PHE A 76 29.17 -52.20 -45.98
CA PHE A 76 28.85 -51.03 -45.19
C PHE A 76 28.51 -51.39 -43.73
N LEU A 77 27.74 -52.46 -43.50
CA LEU A 77 27.49 -52.98 -42.15
C LEU A 77 28.78 -53.51 -41.50
N LYS A 78 29.62 -54.29 -42.19
CA LYS A 78 30.89 -54.82 -41.65
C LYS A 78 31.78 -53.68 -41.14
N ALA A 79 31.90 -52.59 -41.92
CA ALA A 79 32.72 -51.44 -41.56
C ALA A 79 32.12 -50.60 -40.41
N ASN A 80 30.83 -50.28 -40.45
CA ASN A 80 30.26 -49.24 -39.58
C ASN A 80 29.45 -49.76 -38.37
N TYR A 81 28.85 -50.95 -38.47
CA TYR A 81 28.00 -51.50 -37.42
C TYR A 81 28.73 -51.79 -36.10
N PRO A 82 30.01 -52.23 -36.08
CA PRO A 82 30.73 -52.46 -34.83
C PRO A 82 30.76 -51.23 -33.92
N ASP A 83 31.10 -50.07 -34.48
CA ASP A 83 31.22 -48.81 -33.73
C ASP A 83 29.85 -48.10 -33.60
N LYS A 84 29.27 -47.67 -34.74
CA LYS A 84 28.09 -46.79 -34.77
C LYS A 84 26.77 -47.49 -34.42
N GLY A 85 26.69 -48.81 -34.64
CA GLY A 85 25.51 -49.62 -34.32
C GLY A 85 24.29 -49.39 -35.24
N ALA A 86 23.22 -50.14 -34.95
CA ALA A 86 22.07 -50.30 -35.83
C ALA A 86 21.30 -49.00 -36.17
N GLU A 87 21.12 -48.12 -35.19
CA GLU A 87 20.32 -46.89 -35.33
C GLU A 87 20.97 -45.84 -36.24
N TRP A 88 22.30 -45.87 -36.33
CA TRP A 88 23.05 -45.03 -37.25
C TRP A 88 23.12 -45.66 -38.64
N CYS A 89 23.36 -46.98 -38.72
CA CYS A 89 23.41 -47.70 -39.99
C CYS A 89 22.06 -47.68 -40.74
N SER A 90 20.93 -47.75 -40.02
CA SER A 90 19.58 -47.73 -40.59
C SER A 90 19.33 -46.51 -41.48
N LYS A 91 19.78 -45.32 -41.02
CA LYS A 91 19.61 -44.04 -41.70
C LYS A 91 20.39 -43.95 -43.01
N HIS A 92 21.58 -44.53 -43.05
CA HIS A 92 22.46 -44.50 -44.23
C HIS A 92 22.12 -45.59 -45.24
N LEU A 93 21.60 -46.73 -44.78
CA LEU A 93 21.18 -47.85 -45.63
C LEU A 93 19.72 -47.74 -46.09
N ASN A 94 18.99 -46.72 -45.64
CA ASN A 94 17.54 -46.55 -45.84
C ASN A 94 16.72 -47.82 -45.49
N ARG A 95 17.14 -48.54 -44.44
CA ARG A 95 16.49 -49.76 -43.92
C ARG A 95 16.14 -49.58 -42.45
N SER A 96 15.22 -50.37 -41.90
CA SER A 96 14.87 -50.27 -40.49
C SER A 96 16.03 -50.70 -39.56
N PRO A 97 16.15 -50.13 -38.35
CA PRO A 97 17.15 -50.57 -37.36
C PRO A 97 17.07 -52.08 -37.08
N SER A 98 15.86 -52.64 -36.97
CA SER A 98 15.62 -54.07 -36.78
C SER A 98 16.14 -54.94 -37.93
N SER A 99 16.04 -54.45 -39.18
CA SER A 99 16.59 -55.14 -40.35
C SER A 99 18.12 -55.15 -40.30
N CYS A 100 18.74 -54.02 -39.92
CA CYS A 100 20.19 -53.92 -39.76
C CYS A 100 20.70 -54.85 -38.64
N ILE A 101 20.01 -54.94 -37.50
CA ILE A 101 20.33 -55.90 -36.42
C ILE A 101 20.27 -57.34 -36.93
N SER A 102 19.20 -57.71 -37.63
CA SER A 102 19.02 -59.06 -38.16
C SER A 102 20.10 -59.42 -39.19
N ARG A 103 20.46 -58.50 -40.09
CA ARG A 103 21.52 -58.74 -41.08
C ARG A 103 22.90 -58.81 -40.44
N ALA A 104 23.23 -57.89 -39.52
CA ALA A 104 24.48 -57.94 -38.78
C ALA A 104 24.66 -59.26 -38.01
N GLY A 105 23.58 -59.79 -37.42
CA GLY A 105 23.57 -61.13 -36.81
C GLY A 105 23.88 -62.25 -37.80
N LYS A 106 23.26 -62.24 -39.00
CA LYS A 106 23.55 -63.21 -40.07
C LYS A 106 24.99 -63.11 -40.59
N LEU A 107 25.55 -61.90 -40.65
CA LEU A 107 26.94 -61.63 -41.01
C LEU A 107 27.93 -61.85 -39.85
N LYS A 108 27.45 -62.30 -38.67
CA LYS A 108 28.24 -62.49 -37.43
C LYS A 108 28.96 -61.22 -36.92
N ILE A 109 28.52 -60.02 -37.33
CA ILE A 109 29.10 -58.74 -36.91
C ILE A 109 28.62 -58.39 -35.49
N LYS A 110 29.57 -58.25 -34.55
CA LYS A 110 29.31 -57.85 -33.16
C LYS A 110 29.61 -56.36 -32.96
N ARG A 111 28.94 -55.71 -32.00
CA ARG A 111 29.32 -54.35 -31.58
C ARG A 111 30.65 -54.34 -30.83
N SER A 112 31.46 -53.34 -31.09
CA SER A 112 32.63 -52.96 -30.30
C SER A 112 32.15 -52.26 -29.03
N TYR A 113 32.50 -52.80 -27.87
CA TYR A 113 32.15 -52.25 -26.55
C TYR A 113 33.33 -51.53 -25.87
N ARG A 114 34.30 -51.03 -26.65
CA ARG A 114 35.45 -50.28 -26.09
C ARG A 114 34.95 -49.08 -25.27
N TRP A 115 35.65 -48.78 -24.19
CA TRP A 115 35.43 -47.62 -23.33
C TRP A 115 36.50 -46.58 -23.65
N SER A 116 36.07 -45.34 -23.87
CA SER A 116 36.98 -44.20 -24.04
C SER A 116 37.43 -43.67 -22.68
N LYS A 117 38.54 -42.92 -22.68
CA LYS A 117 39.08 -42.26 -21.48
C LYS A 117 38.07 -41.28 -20.87
N ASP A 118 37.35 -40.54 -21.72
CA ASP A 118 36.33 -39.57 -21.29
C ASP A 118 35.14 -40.27 -20.58
N GLU A 119 34.71 -41.43 -21.08
CA GLU A 119 33.67 -42.22 -20.44
C GLU A 119 34.12 -42.77 -19.07
N ASP A 120 35.38 -43.22 -18.97
CA ASP A 120 35.96 -43.64 -17.70
C ASP A 120 36.08 -42.49 -16.70
N ASP A 121 36.46 -41.29 -17.15
CA ASP A 121 36.59 -40.11 -16.29
C ASP A 121 35.21 -39.57 -15.84
N ILE A 122 34.18 -39.70 -16.68
CA ILE A 122 32.78 -39.48 -16.26
C ILE A 122 32.34 -40.52 -15.22
N ILE A 123 32.72 -41.79 -15.35
CA ILE A 123 32.44 -42.81 -14.33
C ILE A 123 33.14 -42.46 -13.01
N LYS A 124 34.45 -42.21 -13.02
CA LYS A 124 35.24 -41.82 -11.83
C LYS A 124 34.62 -40.62 -11.10
N LYS A 125 34.22 -39.58 -11.84
CA LYS A 125 33.71 -38.33 -11.28
C LYS A 125 32.27 -38.43 -10.75
N TYR A 126 31.36 -39.09 -11.48
CA TYR A 126 29.92 -39.03 -11.18
C TYR A 126 29.36 -40.30 -10.51
N TYR A 127 30.02 -41.46 -10.65
CA TYR A 127 29.55 -42.71 -10.03
C TYR A 127 29.56 -42.68 -8.50
N PRO A 128 30.62 -42.17 -7.81
CA PRO A 128 30.63 -42.13 -6.35
C PRO A 128 29.48 -41.30 -5.76
N LEU A 129 29.15 -40.17 -6.38
CA LEU A 129 28.25 -39.15 -5.84
C LEU A 129 26.77 -39.39 -6.20
N TYR A 130 26.48 -39.83 -7.43
CA TYR A 130 25.12 -39.89 -7.97
C TYR A 130 24.68 -41.29 -8.40
N GLY A 131 25.59 -42.27 -8.32
CA GLY A 131 25.33 -43.68 -8.61
C GLY A 131 24.96 -43.99 -10.06
N ILE A 132 24.64 -45.26 -10.29
CA ILE A 132 24.52 -45.82 -11.63
C ILE A 132 23.46 -45.16 -12.53
N ASN A 133 22.36 -44.67 -11.94
CA ASN A 133 21.25 -44.07 -12.67
C ASN A 133 21.63 -42.73 -13.35
N LYS A 134 22.53 -41.94 -12.75
CA LYS A 134 23.01 -40.68 -13.34
C LYS A 134 24.06 -40.96 -14.42
N VAL A 135 25.02 -41.85 -14.13
CA VAL A 135 26.10 -42.23 -15.05
C VAL A 135 25.57 -42.87 -16.33
N SER A 136 24.63 -43.81 -16.24
CA SER A 136 24.00 -44.44 -17.42
C SER A 136 23.32 -43.43 -18.35
N LYS A 137 22.69 -42.38 -17.79
CA LYS A 137 22.09 -41.29 -18.58
C LYS A 137 23.13 -40.39 -19.23
N LEU A 138 24.19 -40.01 -18.51
CA LEU A 138 25.26 -39.15 -19.03
C LEU A 138 26.01 -39.81 -20.19
N LEU A 139 26.23 -41.13 -20.12
CA LEU A 139 26.96 -41.89 -21.14
C LEU A 139 26.07 -42.49 -22.23
N ASN A 140 24.75 -42.34 -22.12
CA ASN A 140 23.76 -43.03 -22.97
C ASN A 140 24.02 -44.54 -23.13
N ARG A 141 24.57 -45.19 -22.08
CA ARG A 141 24.95 -46.60 -22.03
C ARG A 141 24.08 -47.37 -21.04
N ASN A 142 24.00 -48.69 -21.22
CA ASN A 142 23.22 -49.57 -20.34
C ASN A 142 23.75 -49.53 -18.89
N LYS A 143 22.85 -49.55 -17.91
CA LYS A 143 23.18 -49.53 -16.48
C LYS A 143 24.09 -50.69 -16.08
N GLY A 144 23.88 -51.90 -16.59
CA GLY A 144 24.73 -53.06 -16.31
C GLY A 144 26.17 -52.85 -16.81
N THR A 145 26.32 -52.34 -18.04
CA THR A 145 27.65 -52.08 -18.63
C THR A 145 28.40 -50.97 -17.88
N CYS A 146 27.73 -49.89 -17.49
CA CYS A 146 28.36 -48.82 -16.71
C CYS A 146 28.71 -49.28 -15.28
N PHE A 147 27.93 -50.18 -14.68
CA PHE A 147 28.20 -50.76 -13.36
C PHE A 147 29.45 -51.67 -13.40
N GLN A 148 29.51 -52.57 -14.38
CA GLN A 148 30.69 -53.41 -14.61
C GLN A 148 31.95 -52.56 -14.86
N ARG A 149 31.85 -51.49 -15.65
CA ARG A 149 32.99 -50.60 -15.87
C ARG A 149 33.41 -49.84 -14.62
N ALA A 150 32.47 -49.35 -13.80
CA ALA A 150 32.78 -48.74 -12.51
C ALA A 150 33.51 -49.72 -11.57
N HIS A 151 33.11 -51.00 -11.57
CA HIS A 151 33.80 -52.06 -10.82
C HIS A 151 35.24 -52.28 -11.33
N VAL A 152 35.45 -52.37 -12.65
CA VAL A 152 36.78 -52.51 -13.27
C VAL A 152 37.68 -51.30 -12.98
N LEU A 153 37.11 -50.10 -12.89
CA LEU A 153 37.84 -48.87 -12.52
C LEU A 153 38.05 -48.73 -10.98
N GLY A 154 37.61 -49.69 -10.17
CA GLY A 154 37.69 -49.64 -8.70
C GLY A 154 36.77 -48.61 -8.02
N VAL A 155 35.86 -47.97 -8.78
CA VAL A 155 35.06 -46.84 -8.32
C VAL A 155 33.81 -47.35 -7.59
N LYS A 156 33.74 -47.12 -6.27
CA LYS A 156 32.60 -47.52 -5.42
C LYS A 156 31.57 -46.38 -5.30
N TYR A 157 30.28 -46.75 -5.24
CA TYR A 157 29.20 -45.80 -4.97
C TYR A 157 29.18 -45.43 -3.48
N ILE A 158 29.22 -44.13 -3.17
CA ILE A 158 29.08 -43.64 -1.80
C ILE A 158 27.59 -43.67 -1.46
N ASN A 159 27.19 -44.64 -0.64
CA ASN A 159 25.81 -44.74 -0.22
C ASN A 159 25.46 -43.65 0.82
N THR A 160 25.04 -42.49 0.31
CA THR A 160 24.56 -41.34 1.10
C THR A 160 23.38 -41.66 2.01
N SER A 161 22.73 -42.82 1.89
CA SER A 161 21.69 -43.29 2.82
C SER A 161 22.26 -43.88 4.11
N LYS A 162 23.52 -44.33 4.14
CA LYS A 162 24.21 -44.75 5.37
C LYS A 162 24.65 -43.50 6.16
N TRP A 163 24.59 -43.58 7.48
CA TRP A 163 24.96 -42.53 8.43
C TRP A 163 26.15 -43.00 9.26
N SER A 164 27.20 -42.18 9.36
CA SER A 164 28.36 -42.49 10.19
C SER A 164 28.13 -42.17 11.67
N GLU A 165 28.96 -42.75 12.54
CA GLU A 165 28.97 -42.47 13.97
C GLU A 165 29.16 -40.97 14.28
N SER A 166 30.00 -40.27 13.51
CA SER A 166 30.26 -38.84 13.67
C SER A 166 29.07 -37.98 13.22
N GLU A 167 28.42 -38.34 12.10
CA GLU A 167 27.19 -37.67 11.64
C GLU A 167 26.04 -37.86 12.63
N LEU A 168 25.91 -39.05 13.22
CA LEU A 168 24.91 -39.33 14.26
C LEU A 168 25.17 -38.51 15.54
N LYS A 169 26.44 -38.41 15.99
CA LYS A 169 26.83 -37.56 17.12
C LYS A 169 26.53 -36.09 16.85
N PHE A 170 26.86 -35.59 15.66
CA PHE A 170 26.58 -34.21 15.25
C PHE A 170 25.06 -33.92 15.16
N LEU A 171 24.30 -34.83 14.54
CA LEU A 171 22.83 -34.74 14.43
C LEU A 171 22.18 -34.74 15.82
N LYS A 172 22.56 -35.65 16.73
CA LYS A 172 22.06 -35.68 18.11
C LYS A 172 22.33 -34.38 18.87
N LYS A 173 23.52 -33.79 18.71
CA LYS A 173 23.94 -32.56 19.40
C LYS A 173 23.21 -31.31 18.89
N TYR A 174 23.19 -31.08 17.58
CA TYR A 174 22.79 -29.79 17.02
C TYR A 174 21.35 -29.73 16.47
N TYR A 175 20.72 -30.87 16.15
CA TYR A 175 19.34 -30.87 15.63
C TYR A 175 18.30 -30.35 16.63
N PRO A 176 18.35 -30.65 17.95
CA PRO A 176 17.37 -30.14 18.91
C PRO A 176 17.41 -28.62 19.08
N GLU A 177 18.60 -28.01 18.97
CA GLU A 177 18.85 -26.59 19.26
C GLU A 177 18.81 -25.71 17.98
N LYS A 178 19.55 -26.09 16.94
CA LYS A 178 19.74 -25.29 15.71
C LYS A 178 18.81 -25.70 14.55
N GLY A 179 18.15 -26.86 14.66
CA GLY A 179 17.19 -27.35 13.68
C GLY A 179 17.79 -27.99 12.41
N GLY A 180 16.93 -28.59 11.60
CA GLY A 180 17.34 -29.46 10.49
C GLY A 180 18.03 -28.76 9.31
N THR A 181 17.81 -27.46 9.10
CA THR A 181 18.46 -26.69 8.02
C THR A 181 19.95 -26.48 8.30
N PHE A 182 20.29 -26.03 9.51
CA PHE A 182 21.68 -25.88 9.95
C PHE A 182 22.47 -27.20 9.89
N VAL A 183 21.85 -28.30 10.34
CA VAL A 183 22.51 -29.62 10.31
C VAL A 183 22.67 -30.15 8.89
N ALA A 184 21.71 -29.90 7.99
CA ALA A 184 21.81 -30.27 6.58
C ALA A 184 23.00 -29.58 5.88
N GLU A 185 23.15 -28.27 6.07
CA GLU A 185 24.29 -27.50 5.54
C GLU A 185 25.63 -28.04 6.05
N LYS A 186 25.78 -28.22 7.38
CA LYS A 186 27.06 -28.65 7.99
C LYS A 186 27.42 -30.11 7.75
N LEU A 187 26.46 -30.99 7.50
CA LEU A 187 26.71 -32.38 7.10
C LEU A 187 26.77 -32.59 5.58
N ASN A 188 26.61 -31.52 4.77
CA ASN A 188 26.45 -31.59 3.32
C ASN A 188 25.40 -32.63 2.88
N ARG A 189 24.27 -32.67 3.61
CA ARG A 189 23.15 -33.60 3.40
C ARG A 189 21.89 -32.83 3.04
N SER A 190 20.94 -33.48 2.38
CA SER A 190 19.64 -32.86 2.15
C SER A 190 18.89 -32.66 3.47
N TYR A 191 18.14 -31.56 3.58
CA TYR A 191 17.24 -31.29 4.71
C TYR A 191 16.32 -32.50 5.02
N VAL A 192 15.79 -33.13 3.97
CA VAL A 192 14.92 -34.31 4.07
C VAL A 192 15.65 -35.48 4.73
N ALA A 193 16.89 -35.78 4.34
CA ALA A 193 17.66 -36.86 4.96
C ALA A 193 17.91 -36.60 6.46
N CYS A 194 18.32 -35.39 6.82
CA CYS A 194 18.52 -35.00 8.22
C CYS A 194 17.21 -35.07 9.03
N HIS A 195 16.10 -34.60 8.47
CA HIS A 195 14.79 -34.63 9.10
C HIS A 195 14.30 -36.08 9.32
N SER A 196 14.34 -36.93 8.29
CA SER A 196 13.95 -38.34 8.40
C SER A 196 14.82 -39.10 9.39
N LYS A 197 16.13 -38.89 9.41
CA LYS A 197 17.01 -39.55 10.39
C LYS A 197 16.75 -39.06 11.83
N ALA A 198 16.52 -37.77 12.01
CA ALA A 198 16.15 -37.22 13.31
C ALA A 198 14.82 -37.79 13.82
N ALA A 199 13.82 -37.98 12.94
CA ALA A 199 12.56 -38.63 13.28
C ALA A 199 12.76 -40.10 13.73
N VAL A 200 13.59 -40.87 13.02
CA VAL A 200 13.97 -42.25 13.42
C VAL A 200 14.68 -42.28 14.78
N LEU A 201 15.56 -41.30 15.04
CA LEU A 201 16.24 -41.14 16.33
C LEU A 201 15.36 -40.49 17.43
N LYS A 202 14.06 -40.26 17.15
CA LYS A 202 13.09 -39.58 18.04
C LYS A 202 13.52 -38.17 18.50
N LEU A 203 14.45 -37.52 17.78
CA LEU A 203 14.96 -36.18 18.08
C LEU A 203 13.90 -35.12 17.74
N LYS A 204 13.43 -34.40 18.76
CA LYS A 204 12.50 -33.27 18.62
C LYS A 204 13.28 -31.96 18.73
N THR A 205 13.00 -31.00 17.84
CA THR A 205 13.47 -29.60 17.99
C THR A 205 12.86 -29.01 19.26
N ILE A 206 13.66 -28.36 20.11
CA ILE A 206 13.20 -27.76 21.37
C ILE A 206 12.18 -26.65 21.06
N PRO A 207 10.89 -26.80 21.42
CA PRO A 207 9.89 -25.77 21.22
C PRO A 207 9.73 -24.99 22.52
N LYS A 208 10.71 -24.13 22.86
CA LYS A 208 10.57 -23.21 23.99
C LYS A 208 10.28 -21.78 23.50
N TRP A 209 9.14 -21.28 23.95
CA TRP A 209 8.93 -19.86 24.17
C TRP A 209 9.87 -19.46 25.31
N SER A 210 10.86 -18.63 25.02
CA SER A 210 11.71 -18.05 26.07
C SER A 210 10.84 -17.20 27.01
N GLU A 211 11.28 -16.94 28.24
CA GLU A 211 10.50 -16.09 29.16
C GLU A 211 10.31 -14.67 28.58
N ASN A 212 11.26 -14.20 27.77
CA ASN A 212 11.16 -12.98 27.00
C ASN A 212 10.11 -13.10 25.87
N ASP A 213 10.04 -14.22 25.15
CA ASP A 213 9.02 -14.44 24.12
C ASP A 213 7.61 -14.43 24.73
N LYS A 214 7.44 -15.02 25.93
CA LYS A 214 6.16 -15.04 26.67
C LYS A 214 5.75 -13.62 27.10
N LYS A 215 6.68 -12.87 27.72
CA LYS A 215 6.48 -11.46 28.11
C LYS A 215 6.16 -10.59 26.88
N PHE A 216 6.86 -10.80 25.77
CA PHE A 216 6.63 -10.12 24.50
C PHE A 216 5.23 -10.39 23.94
N LEU A 217 4.80 -11.66 23.86
CA LEU A 217 3.45 -11.99 23.41
C LEU A 217 2.37 -11.40 24.32
N LYS A 218 2.51 -11.49 25.65
CA LYS A 218 1.54 -10.91 26.60
C LYS A 218 1.39 -9.39 26.40
N LYS A 219 2.47 -8.68 26.10
CA LYS A 219 2.46 -7.21 25.88
C LYS A 219 1.99 -6.78 24.49
N TYR A 220 2.37 -7.51 23.44
CA TYR A 220 2.24 -7.02 22.07
C TYR A 220 1.24 -7.78 21.18
N TYR A 221 0.95 -9.04 21.47
CA TYR A 221 -0.02 -9.82 20.70
C TYR A 221 -1.43 -9.21 20.70
N PRO A 222 -1.96 -8.66 21.81
CA PRO A 222 -3.27 -8.01 21.80
C PRO A 222 -3.37 -6.82 20.84
N LYS A 223 -2.26 -6.09 20.61
CA LYS A 223 -2.23 -4.85 19.82
C LYS A 223 -1.89 -5.07 18.34
N TYR A 224 -0.95 -5.97 18.05
CA TYR A 224 -0.38 -6.12 16.70
C TYR A 224 -0.65 -7.50 16.05
N GLY A 225 -1.16 -8.47 16.80
CA GLY A 225 -1.60 -9.76 16.27
C GLY A 225 -0.47 -10.70 15.86
N ALA A 226 -0.89 -11.86 15.33
CA ALA A 226 -0.01 -13.02 15.15
C ALA A 226 1.08 -12.84 14.09
N THR A 227 0.81 -12.12 13.00
CA THR A 227 1.76 -11.93 11.89
C THR A 227 2.93 -11.04 12.32
N TRP A 228 2.63 -9.90 12.94
CA TRP A 228 3.64 -8.98 13.44
C TRP A 228 4.49 -9.58 14.58
N CYS A 229 3.85 -10.27 15.53
CA CYS A 229 4.60 -10.95 16.61
C CYS A 229 5.47 -12.10 16.08
N ALA A 230 5.05 -12.80 15.04
CA ALA A 230 5.82 -13.87 14.42
C ALA A 230 7.11 -13.37 13.78
N GLU A 231 7.04 -12.26 13.05
CA GLU A 231 8.20 -11.58 12.45
C GLU A 231 9.24 -11.21 13.53
N LYS A 232 8.82 -10.53 14.60
CA LYS A 232 9.73 -10.03 15.65
C LYS A 232 10.30 -11.12 16.56
N LEU A 233 9.66 -12.29 16.65
CA LEU A 233 10.12 -13.43 17.45
C LEU A 233 10.81 -14.52 16.61
N ASN A 234 10.96 -14.31 15.29
CA ASN A 234 11.41 -15.29 14.32
C ASN A 234 10.68 -16.65 14.48
N LYS A 235 9.34 -16.59 14.56
CA LYS A 235 8.45 -17.76 14.62
C LYS A 235 7.46 -17.70 13.44
N THR A 236 6.70 -18.78 13.24
CA THR A 236 5.56 -18.79 12.31
C THR A 236 4.31 -18.17 12.96
N PRO A 237 3.44 -17.44 12.24
CA PRO A 237 2.18 -16.89 12.78
C PRO A 237 1.30 -17.93 13.49
N ARG A 238 1.22 -19.16 12.95
CA ARG A 238 0.45 -20.26 13.56
C ARG A 238 0.90 -20.60 14.98
N LYS A 239 2.21 -20.56 15.26
CA LYS A 239 2.76 -20.78 16.62
C LYS A 239 2.32 -19.68 17.59
N CYS A 240 2.37 -18.41 17.16
CA CYS A 240 1.89 -17.29 17.96
C CYS A 240 0.39 -17.42 18.27
N ILE A 241 -0.43 -17.80 17.29
CA ILE A 241 -1.87 -18.07 17.49
C ILE A 241 -2.08 -19.18 18.52
N THR A 242 -1.47 -20.35 18.35
CA THR A 242 -1.63 -21.49 19.25
C THR A 242 -1.24 -21.15 20.70
N TYR A 243 -0.13 -20.41 20.90
CA TYR A 243 0.26 -19.95 22.23
C TYR A 243 -0.77 -18.97 22.81
N ALA A 244 -1.15 -17.95 22.05
CA ALA A 244 -2.07 -16.92 22.49
C ALA A 244 -3.45 -17.50 22.87
N SER A 245 -3.99 -18.41 22.05
CA SER A 245 -5.22 -19.15 22.36
C SER A 245 -5.09 -19.97 23.66
N LYS A 246 -3.99 -20.73 23.84
CA LYS A 246 -3.77 -21.54 25.05
C LYS A 246 -3.68 -20.68 26.32
N HIS A 247 -3.10 -19.48 26.22
CA HIS A 247 -2.92 -18.56 27.34
C HIS A 247 -4.00 -17.46 27.45
N LYS A 248 -5.14 -17.63 26.75
CA LYS A 248 -6.27 -16.67 26.72
C LYS A 248 -5.89 -15.24 26.29
N ILE A 249 -4.77 -15.05 25.60
CA ILE A 249 -4.31 -13.76 25.08
C ILE A 249 -5.08 -13.46 23.78
N ARG A 250 -6.15 -12.65 23.87
CA ARG A 250 -6.95 -12.27 22.69
C ARG A 250 -6.26 -11.18 21.88
N TYR A 251 -6.28 -11.31 20.55
CA TYR A 251 -5.95 -10.20 19.65
C TYR A 251 -7.15 -9.25 19.57
N ILE A 252 -6.93 -7.95 19.79
CA ILE A 252 -7.95 -6.92 19.66
C ILE A 252 -8.09 -6.60 18.17
N ASN A 253 -8.92 -7.38 17.48
CA ASN A 253 -9.22 -7.15 16.08
C ASN A 253 -10.15 -5.94 15.93
N LYS A 254 -9.56 -4.76 15.73
CA LYS A 254 -10.29 -3.50 15.52
C LYS A 254 -11.29 -3.53 14.35
N ALA A 255 -11.17 -4.48 13.42
CA ALA A 255 -12.12 -4.65 12.31
C ALA A 255 -13.40 -5.41 12.69
N LEU A 256 -13.41 -6.18 13.79
CA LEU A 256 -14.63 -6.79 14.31
C LEU A 256 -15.48 -5.74 15.02
N TRP A 257 -16.79 -5.91 14.92
CA TRP A 257 -17.79 -5.05 15.57
C TRP A 257 -18.24 -5.69 16.87
N THR A 258 -18.15 -4.96 17.99
CA THR A 258 -18.71 -5.41 19.27
C THR A 258 -20.21 -5.08 19.36
N GLU A 259 -20.89 -5.62 20.37
CA GLU A 259 -22.33 -5.38 20.57
C GLU A 259 -22.60 -3.93 20.98
N GLU A 260 -21.73 -3.35 21.80
CA GLU A 260 -21.76 -1.94 22.21
C GLU A 260 -21.52 -1.02 21.00
N GLU A 261 -20.53 -1.33 20.16
CA GLU A 261 -20.30 -0.59 18.91
C GLU A 261 -21.52 -0.67 17.96
N ILE A 262 -22.23 -1.80 17.94
CA ILE A 262 -23.47 -1.96 17.15
C ILE A 262 -24.64 -1.20 17.78
N ALA A 263 -24.75 -1.14 19.11
CA ALA A 263 -25.76 -0.35 19.80
C ALA A 263 -25.56 1.15 19.56
N ILE A 264 -24.33 1.65 19.69
CA ILE A 264 -23.95 3.03 19.36
C ILE A 264 -24.25 3.32 17.87
N LEU A 265 -23.91 2.40 16.97
CA LEU A 265 -24.21 2.55 15.54
C LEU A 265 -25.72 2.64 15.28
N LYS A 266 -26.54 1.81 15.93
CA LYS A 266 -28.01 1.87 15.84
C LYS A 266 -28.59 3.19 16.39
N LYS A 267 -28.09 3.65 17.54
CA LYS A 267 -28.56 4.87 18.23
C LYS A 267 -28.23 6.14 17.43
N TYR A 268 -27.01 6.24 16.88
CA TYR A 268 -26.49 7.50 16.35
C TYR A 268 -26.33 7.57 14.81
N TYR A 269 -26.21 6.45 14.08
CA TYR A 269 -26.12 6.50 12.62
C TYR A 269 -27.35 7.13 11.92
N PRO A 270 -28.60 6.97 12.41
CA PRO A 270 -29.74 7.69 11.84
C PRO A 270 -29.60 9.21 11.93
N ILE A 271 -28.93 9.71 12.98
CA ILE A 271 -28.84 11.14 13.33
C ILE A 271 -27.62 11.82 12.68
N ILE A 272 -26.46 11.18 12.72
CA ILE A 272 -25.18 11.75 12.24
C ILE A 272 -24.50 10.91 11.13
N GLY A 273 -25.16 9.87 10.64
CA GLY A 273 -24.66 9.02 9.56
C GLY A 273 -23.28 8.46 9.84
N LYS A 274 -22.40 8.55 8.84
CA LYS A 274 -21.04 8.01 8.89
C LYS A 274 -20.16 8.61 10.01
N PHE A 275 -20.48 9.81 10.53
CA PHE A 275 -19.69 10.50 11.55
C PHE A 275 -19.79 9.88 12.95
N VAL A 276 -20.67 8.89 13.14
CA VAL A 276 -20.64 8.01 14.32
C VAL A 276 -19.29 7.31 14.54
N SER A 277 -18.37 7.31 13.55
CA SER A 277 -16.95 6.95 13.78
C SER A 277 -16.20 7.85 14.77
N GLU A 278 -16.65 9.08 15.02
CA GLU A 278 -16.05 9.94 16.05
C GLU A 278 -16.41 9.45 17.47
N ILE A 279 -17.60 8.84 17.62
CA ILE A 279 -18.05 8.15 18.83
C ILE A 279 -17.37 6.77 18.91
N ILE A 280 -17.48 5.99 17.83
CA ILE A 280 -16.88 4.66 17.67
C ILE A 280 -15.42 4.80 17.20
N LYS A 281 -14.56 5.35 18.07
CA LYS A 281 -13.14 5.69 17.80
C LYS A 281 -12.26 4.54 17.29
N THR A 282 -12.75 3.30 17.37
CA THR A 282 -12.15 2.07 16.86
C THR A 282 -12.42 1.83 15.37
N LYS A 283 -13.42 2.49 14.79
CA LYS A 283 -13.91 2.37 13.41
C LYS A 283 -13.76 3.71 12.69
N ASN A 284 -13.68 3.68 11.37
CA ASN A 284 -13.68 4.89 10.52
C ASN A 284 -15.03 5.04 9.80
N GLU A 285 -15.29 6.22 9.24
CA GLU A 285 -16.54 6.55 8.53
C GLU A 285 -16.97 5.48 7.52
N LYS A 286 -16.01 4.93 6.77
CA LYS A 286 -16.23 3.88 5.76
C LYS A 286 -16.67 2.57 6.41
N ALA A 287 -16.07 2.18 7.54
CA ALA A 287 -16.51 1.00 8.29
C ALA A 287 -17.91 1.21 8.89
N CYS A 288 -18.20 2.39 9.45
CA CYS A 288 -19.50 2.71 10.03
C CYS A 288 -20.62 2.67 8.98
N SER A 289 -20.43 3.35 7.85
CA SER A 289 -21.39 3.32 6.73
C SER A 289 -21.61 1.90 6.18
N GLN A 290 -20.54 1.15 5.90
CA GLN A 290 -20.68 -0.25 5.44
C GLN A 290 -21.39 -1.16 6.44
N LYS A 291 -21.22 -0.96 7.75
CA LYS A 291 -21.92 -1.74 8.78
C LYS A 291 -23.39 -1.31 8.87
N ALA A 292 -23.69 -0.01 8.81
CA ALA A 292 -25.05 0.50 8.82
C ALA A 292 -25.87 0.00 7.62
N THR A 293 -25.30 0.02 6.41
CA THR A 293 -25.94 -0.58 5.21
C THR A 293 -26.29 -2.06 5.42
N ARG A 294 -25.38 -2.86 5.99
CA ARG A 294 -25.63 -4.28 6.30
C ARG A 294 -26.70 -4.50 7.36
N LEU A 295 -26.83 -3.57 8.30
CA LEU A 295 -27.88 -3.56 9.33
C LEU A 295 -29.19 -2.88 8.86
N LYS A 296 -29.26 -2.43 7.59
CA LYS A 296 -30.37 -1.67 7.01
C LYS A 296 -30.70 -0.37 7.79
N ILE A 297 -29.71 0.23 8.43
CA ILE A 297 -29.86 1.51 9.13
C ILE A 297 -29.62 2.63 8.11
N THR A 298 -30.65 3.41 7.82
CA THR A 298 -30.57 4.59 6.96
C THR A 298 -30.16 5.82 7.77
N TYR A 299 -29.37 6.70 7.15
CA TYR A 299 -29.16 8.07 7.64
C TYR A 299 -30.24 8.94 6.99
N THR A 300 -31.17 9.45 7.78
CA THR A 300 -32.14 10.44 7.32
C THR A 300 -31.46 11.80 7.31
N LYS A 301 -31.08 12.28 6.12
CA LYS A 301 -30.51 13.62 5.92
C LYS A 301 -31.64 14.66 6.01
N ASP A 302 -32.22 14.79 7.20
CA ASP A 302 -33.49 15.48 7.44
C ASP A 302 -33.38 17.01 7.48
N ASP A 303 -32.16 17.57 7.47
CA ASP A 303 -31.93 19.03 7.37
C ASP A 303 -32.70 19.67 6.20
N SER A 304 -32.80 18.96 5.07
CA SER A 304 -33.56 19.42 3.91
C SER A 304 -35.08 19.24 4.04
N SER A 305 -35.56 18.29 4.86
CA SER A 305 -37.00 18.01 5.03
C SER A 305 -37.63 18.92 6.08
N ALA A 306 -36.90 19.25 7.16
CA ALA A 306 -37.36 20.22 8.15
C ALA A 306 -37.54 21.62 7.57
N VAL A 307 -36.55 22.11 6.82
CA VAL A 307 -36.63 23.40 6.11
C VAL A 307 -37.80 23.41 5.11
N GLU A 308 -38.03 22.31 4.39
CA GLU A 308 -39.13 22.22 3.42
C GLU A 308 -40.51 22.14 4.09
N LYS A 309 -40.63 21.54 5.29
CA LYS A 309 -41.85 21.60 6.11
C LYS A 309 -42.17 23.03 6.56
N ILE A 310 -41.16 23.80 6.99
CA ILE A 310 -41.34 25.22 7.34
C ILE A 310 -41.83 26.00 6.10
N LYS A 311 -41.18 25.84 4.93
CA LYS A 311 -41.63 26.48 3.67
C LYS A 311 -43.06 26.09 3.32
N SER A 312 -43.36 24.80 3.31
CA SER A 312 -44.68 24.27 2.96
C SER A 312 -45.77 24.83 3.87
N TYR A 313 -45.50 24.91 5.18
CA TYR A 313 -46.41 25.50 6.14
C TYR A 313 -46.61 27.00 5.88
N LEU A 314 -45.54 27.80 5.81
CA LEU A 314 -45.63 29.25 5.58
C LEU A 314 -46.34 29.58 4.25
N ASN A 315 -46.04 28.83 3.19
CA ASN A 315 -46.72 28.95 1.89
C ASN A 315 -48.22 28.62 2.00
N SER A 316 -48.59 27.55 2.72
CA SER A 316 -50.01 27.16 2.91
C SER A 316 -50.83 28.22 3.63
N GLN A 317 -50.20 28.94 4.57
CA GLN A 317 -50.81 30.04 5.33
C GLN A 317 -50.68 31.40 4.63
N LYS A 318 -50.11 31.46 3.42
CA LYS A 318 -49.84 32.69 2.65
C LYS A 318 -49.00 33.74 3.41
N ILE A 319 -48.07 33.28 4.23
CA ILE A 319 -47.21 34.14 5.06
C ILE A 319 -46.01 34.61 4.24
N VAL A 320 -45.69 35.90 4.33
CA VAL A 320 -44.57 36.50 3.63
C VAL A 320 -43.27 36.24 4.39
N TYR A 321 -42.29 35.62 3.72
CA TYR A 321 -40.96 35.38 4.29
C TYR A 321 -39.83 35.53 3.28
N ARG A 322 -38.61 35.66 3.78
CA ARG A 322 -37.36 35.45 3.04
C ARG A 322 -36.49 34.43 3.76
N GLN A 323 -35.65 33.73 2.99
CA GLN A 323 -34.67 32.78 3.53
C GLN A 323 -33.27 33.41 3.59
N GLU A 324 -32.40 32.86 4.44
CA GLU A 324 -30.97 33.22 4.56
C GLU A 324 -30.73 34.75 4.73
N VAL A 325 -31.52 35.41 5.57
CA VAL A 325 -31.52 36.87 5.70
C VAL A 325 -30.50 37.33 6.75
N GLY A 326 -29.56 38.19 6.35
CA GLY A 326 -28.72 38.93 7.30
C GLY A 326 -29.43 40.17 7.82
N LEU A 327 -29.45 40.35 9.15
CA LEU A 327 -29.97 41.58 9.78
C LEU A 327 -28.83 42.56 10.09
N GLU A 328 -29.07 43.85 9.92
CA GLU A 328 -28.04 44.88 10.09
C GLU A 328 -27.51 44.92 11.53
N GLY A 329 -26.19 44.80 11.69
CA GLY A 329 -25.53 44.70 13.00
C GLY A 329 -25.54 43.30 13.63
N CYS A 330 -26.21 42.29 13.04
CA CYS A 330 -26.07 40.89 13.45
C CYS A 330 -24.83 40.26 12.76
N VAL A 331 -23.65 40.55 13.31
CA VAL A 331 -22.36 40.22 12.68
C VAL A 331 -21.41 39.50 13.62
N ASP A 332 -20.55 38.66 13.04
CA ASP A 332 -19.35 38.12 13.67
C ASP A 332 -18.10 38.59 12.90
N LYS A 333 -17.53 37.72 12.04
CA LYS A 333 -16.53 38.09 11.02
C LYS A 333 -17.20 38.49 9.70
N ASN A 334 -18.37 37.90 9.46
CA ASN A 334 -19.30 38.16 8.37
C ASN A 334 -20.70 38.39 8.99
N PRO A 335 -21.67 38.93 8.24
CA PRO A 335 -23.07 38.90 8.63
C PRO A 335 -23.53 37.48 8.94
N LEU A 336 -24.32 37.32 10.01
CA LEU A 336 -24.97 36.05 10.35
C LEU A 336 -26.34 36.03 9.68
N LEU A 337 -26.55 35.04 8.81
CA LEU A 337 -27.79 34.85 8.08
C LEU A 337 -28.76 34.02 8.94
N PHE A 338 -30.01 34.44 8.99
CA PHE A 338 -31.09 33.73 9.66
C PHE A 338 -31.87 32.86 8.65
N ASP A 339 -32.29 31.66 9.06
CA ASP A 339 -32.87 30.68 8.12
C ASP A 339 -34.16 31.19 7.48
N PHE A 340 -35.04 31.81 8.28
CA PHE A 340 -36.26 32.48 7.81
C PHE A 340 -36.49 33.81 8.54
N ALA A 341 -36.82 34.85 7.78
CA ALA A 341 -37.33 36.12 8.27
C ALA A 341 -38.78 36.32 7.79
N ILE A 342 -39.69 36.55 8.74
CA ILE A 342 -41.13 36.68 8.52
C ILE A 342 -41.53 38.16 8.52
N TYR A 343 -42.36 38.57 7.55
CA TYR A 343 -42.76 39.96 7.36
C TYR A 343 -44.28 40.13 7.45
N GLU A 344 -44.73 41.33 7.84
CA GLU A 344 -46.16 41.67 7.89
C GLU A 344 -46.79 41.81 6.50
N ASP A 345 -46.00 42.27 5.51
CA ASP A 345 -46.47 42.57 4.16
C ASP A 345 -45.47 42.18 3.07
N ASN A 346 -45.95 42.18 1.82
CA ASN A 346 -45.13 41.93 0.62
C ASN A 346 -44.11 43.05 0.34
N ASN A 347 -44.20 44.20 1.02
CA ASN A 347 -43.22 45.28 0.91
C ASN A 347 -41.96 45.01 1.75
N LEU A 348 -42.02 44.00 2.64
CA LEU A 348 -40.90 43.54 3.48
C LEU A 348 -40.33 44.63 4.39
N LYS A 349 -41.11 45.68 4.66
CA LYS A 349 -40.68 46.84 5.46
C LYS A 349 -40.65 46.54 6.96
N LYS A 350 -41.51 45.63 7.42
CA LYS A 350 -41.70 45.30 8.83
C LYS A 350 -41.43 43.82 9.08
N LEU A 351 -40.28 43.54 9.69
CA LEU A 351 -39.94 42.23 10.23
C LEU A 351 -40.83 41.95 11.46
N ILE A 352 -41.54 40.83 11.48
CA ILE A 352 -42.41 40.43 12.60
C ILE A 352 -41.92 39.19 13.36
N GLY A 353 -40.95 38.46 12.81
CA GLY A 353 -40.34 37.33 13.50
C GLY A 353 -39.23 36.65 12.69
N ILE A 354 -38.47 35.80 13.37
CA ILE A 354 -37.38 34.98 12.85
C ILE A 354 -37.66 33.51 13.17
N ILE A 355 -37.31 32.60 12.26
CA ILE A 355 -37.29 31.16 12.52
C ILE A 355 -35.91 30.61 12.16
N GLU A 356 -35.34 29.83 13.08
CA GLU A 356 -34.06 29.12 12.96
C GLU A 356 -34.31 27.61 13.12
N TYR A 357 -33.62 26.78 12.33
CA TYR A 357 -33.61 25.32 12.47
C TYR A 357 -32.21 24.79 12.76
N ASP A 358 -31.96 24.43 14.01
CA ASP A 358 -30.67 23.92 14.47
C ASP A 358 -30.53 22.43 14.14
N GLY A 359 -29.91 22.15 13.00
CA GLY A 359 -29.46 20.80 12.63
C GLY A 359 -28.48 20.20 13.65
N SER A 360 -28.15 18.91 13.50
CA SER A 360 -27.31 18.19 14.48
C SER A 360 -25.92 18.81 14.70
N GLN A 361 -25.41 19.59 13.74
CA GLN A 361 -24.15 20.34 13.81
C GLN A 361 -24.08 21.43 14.91
N HIS A 362 -25.21 21.87 15.46
CA HIS A 362 -25.25 22.83 16.58
C HIS A 362 -24.97 22.16 17.93
N PHE A 363 -25.07 20.83 17.99
CA PHE A 363 -24.98 20.04 19.22
C PHE A 363 -23.82 19.05 19.21
N LEU A 364 -23.35 18.63 18.03
CA LEU A 364 -22.31 17.62 17.87
C LEU A 364 -21.15 18.13 17.00
N PRO A 365 -19.89 17.83 17.36
CA PRO A 365 -18.73 18.22 16.57
C PRO A 365 -18.81 17.55 15.20
N THR A 366 -18.62 18.31 14.13
CA THR A 366 -18.66 17.80 12.77
C THR A 366 -17.72 18.56 11.84
N THR A 367 -17.21 17.84 10.83
CA THR A 367 -16.37 18.37 9.75
C THR A 367 -17.11 18.44 8.40
N LEU A 368 -18.41 18.15 8.39
CA LEU A 368 -19.28 18.08 7.20
C LEU A 368 -19.16 19.25 6.22
N TYR A 369 -18.84 20.45 6.74
CA TYR A 369 -18.92 21.72 6.03
C TYR A 369 -17.59 22.51 6.06
N SER A 370 -16.44 21.86 6.27
CA SER A 370 -15.12 22.52 6.31
C SER A 370 -14.07 21.84 5.43
N ASP A 371 -13.78 22.42 4.25
CA ASP A 371 -12.85 21.88 3.24
C ASP A 371 -11.36 21.82 3.64
N LYS A 372 -11.00 22.15 4.88
CA LYS A 372 -9.60 22.24 5.35
C LYS A 372 -9.48 21.78 6.79
N LYS A 373 -8.23 21.52 7.21
CA LYS A 373 -7.77 21.04 8.53
C LYS A 373 -8.25 21.89 9.72
N ILE A 374 -9.54 21.88 10.00
CA ILE A 374 -10.19 22.58 11.11
C ILE A 374 -10.71 21.51 12.07
N ASN A 375 -10.52 21.74 13.36
CA ASN A 375 -10.95 20.81 14.40
C ASN A 375 -12.48 20.79 14.49
N ALA A 376 -13.10 19.61 14.47
CA ALA A 376 -14.56 19.45 14.61
C ALA A 376 -15.12 20.17 15.85
N LYS A 377 -14.32 20.24 16.92
CA LYS A 377 -14.65 20.99 18.15
C LYS A 377 -14.66 22.50 17.94
N GLU A 378 -13.70 23.06 17.19
CA GLU A 378 -13.66 24.49 16.84
C GLU A 378 -14.83 24.88 15.93
N VAL A 379 -15.31 23.95 15.09
CA VAL A 379 -16.52 24.16 14.27
C VAL A 379 -17.74 24.28 15.17
N LEU A 380 -17.95 23.33 16.12
CA LEU A 380 -19.06 23.36 17.08
C LEU A 380 -19.02 24.62 17.96
N GLU A 381 -17.87 24.92 18.57
CA GLU A 381 -17.66 26.12 19.39
C GLU A 381 -17.94 27.41 18.60
N ARG A 382 -17.62 27.44 17.30
CA ARG A 382 -17.95 28.57 16.41
C ARG A 382 -19.45 28.67 16.14
N THR A 383 -20.12 27.54 15.85
CA THR A 383 -21.55 27.48 15.55
C THR A 383 -22.37 27.93 16.76
N GLN A 384 -22.18 27.31 17.94
CA GLN A 384 -22.86 27.69 19.18
C GLN A 384 -22.66 29.16 19.57
N ARG A 385 -21.49 29.73 19.24
CA ARG A 385 -21.22 31.16 19.44
C ARG A 385 -21.94 32.05 18.42
N HIS A 386 -22.14 31.62 17.18
CA HIS A 386 -23.01 32.30 16.22
C HIS A 386 -24.46 32.29 16.69
N ASP A 387 -24.93 31.16 17.22
CA ASP A 387 -26.27 31.02 17.79
C ASP A 387 -26.47 31.99 18.98
N GLN A 388 -25.49 32.10 19.88
CA GLN A 388 -25.51 33.09 20.96
C GLN A 388 -25.53 34.55 20.46
N ILE A 389 -24.86 34.87 19.35
CA ILE A 389 -24.89 36.22 18.77
C ILE A 389 -26.28 36.51 18.19
N LYS A 390 -26.84 35.56 17.42
CA LYS A 390 -28.22 35.63 16.91
C LYS A 390 -29.23 35.83 18.04
N ASN A 391 -29.19 34.98 19.07
CA ASN A 391 -30.09 35.04 20.23
C ASN A 391 -30.03 36.41 20.93
N ARG A 392 -28.83 36.90 21.25
CA ARG A 392 -28.64 38.22 21.89
C ARG A 392 -29.08 39.38 21.00
N TYR A 393 -28.89 39.27 19.68
CA TYR A 393 -29.33 40.28 18.72
C TYR A 393 -30.87 40.36 18.69
N CYS A 394 -31.56 39.23 18.60
CA CYS A 394 -33.03 39.20 18.61
C CYS A 394 -33.58 39.75 19.93
N GLN A 395 -33.06 39.30 21.07
CA GLN A 395 -33.44 39.82 22.39
C GLN A 395 -33.22 41.34 22.52
N LYS A 396 -32.02 41.84 22.15
CA LYS A 396 -31.69 43.28 22.25
C LYS A 396 -32.61 44.15 21.40
N ASN A 397 -32.96 43.71 20.20
CA ASN A 397 -33.81 44.44 19.27
C ASN A 397 -35.31 44.12 19.43
N LYS A 398 -35.68 43.33 20.45
CA LYS A 398 -37.05 42.86 20.72
C LYS A 398 -37.72 42.15 19.53
N ILE A 399 -36.93 41.37 18.78
CA ILE A 399 -37.39 40.60 17.62
C ILE A 399 -37.83 39.20 18.10
N PRO A 400 -39.09 38.80 17.90
CA PRO A 400 -39.55 37.43 18.15
C PRO A 400 -38.74 36.40 17.36
N MET A 401 -38.24 35.36 18.02
CA MET A 401 -37.45 34.32 17.37
C MET A 401 -37.86 32.92 17.84
N LEU A 402 -38.33 32.07 16.92
CA LEU A 402 -38.49 30.64 17.14
C LEU A 402 -37.20 29.92 16.72
N ARG A 403 -36.65 29.08 17.59
CA ARG A 403 -35.49 28.23 17.32
C ARG A 403 -35.88 26.77 17.49
N ILE A 404 -35.84 25.98 16.42
CA ILE A 404 -36.30 24.58 16.38
C ILE A 404 -35.08 23.65 16.36
N LYS A 405 -35.00 22.74 17.32
CA LYS A 405 -33.91 21.75 17.43
C LYS A 405 -34.18 20.54 16.54
N TYR A 406 -33.15 19.97 15.92
CA TYR A 406 -33.26 18.84 14.96
C TYR A 406 -34.05 17.62 15.43
N CYS A 407 -34.19 17.40 16.74
CA CYS A 407 -34.93 16.28 17.32
C CYS A 407 -36.41 16.59 17.65
N GLN A 408 -36.87 17.81 17.40
CA GLN A 408 -38.26 18.21 17.63
C GLN A 408 -39.15 17.81 16.45
N ASN A 409 -40.28 17.19 16.76
CA ASN A 409 -41.30 16.79 15.78
C ASN A 409 -42.39 17.86 15.66
N ASN A 410 -43.32 17.69 14.71
CA ASN A 410 -44.48 18.58 14.53
C ASN A 410 -44.09 20.06 14.29
N ILE A 411 -43.09 20.28 13.43
CA ILE A 411 -42.54 21.59 13.06
C ILE A 411 -43.65 22.59 12.69
N GLU A 412 -44.65 22.13 11.94
CA GLU A 412 -45.81 22.89 11.49
C GLU A 412 -46.60 23.47 12.68
N LYS A 413 -46.73 22.72 13.77
CA LYS A 413 -47.41 23.15 15.01
C LYS A 413 -46.59 24.19 15.78
N LEU A 414 -45.26 24.00 15.86
CA LEU A 414 -44.35 24.96 16.50
C LEU A 414 -44.37 26.31 15.76
N VAL A 415 -44.31 26.28 14.42
CA VAL A 415 -44.41 27.49 13.59
C VAL A 415 -45.78 28.14 13.73
N ALA A 416 -46.87 27.35 13.71
CA ALA A 416 -48.23 27.85 13.93
C ALA A 416 -48.38 28.60 15.26
N GLU A 417 -47.86 28.06 16.37
CA GLU A 417 -48.00 28.71 17.67
C GLU A 417 -47.10 29.95 17.79
N PHE A 418 -45.86 29.87 17.27
CA PHE A 418 -44.98 31.04 17.18
C PHE A 418 -45.66 32.22 16.51
N LEU A 419 -46.28 32.00 15.34
CA LEU A 419 -46.97 33.04 14.58
C LEU A 419 -48.17 33.63 15.34
N LYS A 420 -48.86 32.81 16.15
CA LYS A 420 -50.01 33.22 16.97
C LYS A 420 -49.63 33.99 18.23
N HIS A 421 -48.48 33.68 18.83
CA HIS A 421 -48.06 34.18 20.15
C HIS A 421 -46.63 34.77 20.14
N ARG A 422 -46.31 35.56 19.11
CA ARG A 422 -44.96 36.08 18.82
C ARG A 422 -44.35 36.84 20.00
N GLU A 423 -45.16 37.55 20.78
CA GLU A 423 -44.75 38.30 21.96
C GLU A 423 -43.99 37.45 23.00
N LYS A 424 -44.35 36.17 23.16
CA LYS A 424 -43.66 35.25 24.09
C LYS A 424 -42.22 34.94 23.66
N TYR A 425 -41.95 35.04 22.36
CA TYR A 425 -40.68 34.65 21.74
C TYR A 425 -39.65 35.78 21.64
N ILE A 426 -39.93 36.92 22.26
CA ILE A 426 -38.95 38.02 22.42
C ILE A 426 -37.87 37.62 23.44
N GLU A 427 -38.28 36.95 24.53
CA GLU A 427 -37.38 36.52 25.60
C GLU A 427 -37.08 35.03 25.53
N TRP A 428 -38.06 34.20 25.16
CA TRP A 428 -38.00 32.74 25.21
C TRP A 428 -38.16 32.09 23.83
N TYR A 429 -37.05 31.67 23.25
CA TYR A 429 -36.96 31.33 21.83
C TYR A 429 -37.26 29.86 21.46
N ASN A 430 -37.51 28.98 22.43
CA ASN A 430 -37.89 27.59 22.19
C ASN A 430 -38.88 27.12 23.25
N GLN A 431 -39.89 26.36 22.85
CA GLN A 431 -41.02 26.02 23.73
C GLN A 431 -40.80 24.84 24.69
N GLU A 432 -39.84 23.97 24.40
CA GLU A 432 -39.65 22.70 25.10
C GLU A 432 -38.42 22.73 26.01
N TYR A 433 -37.52 23.70 25.83
CA TYR A 433 -36.25 23.79 26.53
C TYR A 433 -35.97 25.21 27.05
N SER A 434 -35.48 25.32 28.29
CA SER A 434 -34.89 26.57 28.80
C SER A 434 -33.56 26.88 28.11
N PHE A 435 -33.03 28.09 28.27
CA PHE A 435 -31.73 28.49 27.71
C PHE A 435 -30.61 27.51 28.10
N GLU A 436 -30.62 27.07 29.36
CA GLU A 436 -29.65 26.14 29.94
C GLU A 436 -29.84 24.72 29.38
N LYS A 437 -31.09 24.30 29.15
CA LYS A 437 -31.43 22.95 28.68
C LYS A 437 -31.34 22.77 27.16
N TYR A 438 -31.42 23.86 26.39
CA TYR A 438 -31.43 23.77 24.93
C TYR A 438 -30.12 23.17 24.38
N TYR A 439 -28.99 23.60 24.94
CA TYR A 439 -27.64 23.10 24.62
C TYR A 439 -27.08 22.11 25.66
N SER A 440 -27.81 21.77 26.74
CA SER A 440 -27.35 20.75 27.68
C SER A 440 -27.28 19.37 27.02
N GLU A 441 -26.31 18.57 27.45
CA GLU A 441 -25.96 17.29 26.83
C GLU A 441 -27.12 16.27 26.85
N ILE A 442 -27.07 15.34 25.90
CA ILE A 442 -27.83 14.10 25.96
C ILE A 442 -27.47 13.39 27.28
N GLU A 443 -28.47 13.14 28.12
CA GLU A 443 -28.29 12.43 29.40
C GLU A 443 -27.88 10.96 29.14
N ASP A 444 -26.56 10.73 29.11
CA ASP A 444 -25.94 9.40 29.11
C ASP A 444 -24.68 9.51 29.99
N GLU A 445 -24.74 9.01 31.24
CA GLU A 445 -23.76 9.31 32.29
C GLU A 445 -22.32 8.83 32.00
N GLU A 446 -22.12 8.00 30.98
CA GLU A 446 -20.79 7.63 30.49
C GLU A 446 -20.00 8.82 29.92
N LEU A 447 -20.65 9.84 29.35
CA LEU A 447 -19.94 11.00 28.77
C LEU A 447 -19.30 11.91 29.84
N LYS A 448 -19.86 11.96 31.05
CA LYS A 448 -19.28 12.71 32.19
C LYS A 448 -17.86 12.24 32.57
N LYS A 449 -17.46 11.00 32.22
CA LYS A 449 -16.08 10.51 32.42
C LYS A 449 -15.05 11.13 31.47
N TYR A 450 -15.46 11.90 30.45
CA TYR A 450 -14.54 12.50 29.48
C TYR A 450 -14.34 14.03 29.63
N PHE A 451 -15.06 14.69 30.55
CA PHE A 451 -15.07 16.17 30.65
C PHE A 451 -14.79 16.74 32.06
N ILE A 452 -13.69 16.34 32.73
CA ILE A 452 -13.15 17.12 33.87
C ILE A 452 -11.62 17.25 33.85
N HIS A 453 -11.09 18.20 33.09
CA HIS A 453 -10.14 19.19 33.63
C HIS A 453 -9.86 20.31 32.60
N PHE A 454 -10.19 21.55 32.94
CA PHE A 454 -9.27 22.72 32.91
C PHE A 454 -9.94 23.99 33.47
N SER A 455 -10.67 23.87 34.58
CA SER A 455 -11.15 25.01 35.38
C SER A 455 -10.06 25.54 36.32
N LYS A 456 -8.85 25.83 35.81
CA LYS A 456 -7.72 26.27 36.65
C LYS A 456 -6.67 27.19 35.99
N TYR A 457 -7.10 28.15 35.18
CA TYR A 457 -6.31 29.36 34.89
C TYR A 457 -7.20 30.61 34.84
N LYS A 458 -7.41 31.25 36.00
CA LYS A 458 -7.88 32.63 36.10
C LYS A 458 -6.68 33.54 36.41
N ASN A 459 -6.50 34.56 35.57
CA ASN A 459 -5.81 35.83 35.81
C ASN A 459 -4.32 35.87 36.20
N LYS A 460 -3.52 36.50 35.33
CA LYS A 460 -2.88 37.81 35.62
C LYS A 460 -2.51 38.53 34.31
N GLY A 461 -2.85 39.82 34.19
CA GLY A 461 -2.47 40.68 33.05
C GLY A 461 -3.64 41.42 32.38
N THR A 462 -4.14 42.49 33.01
CA THR A 462 -5.14 43.42 32.44
C THR A 462 -4.50 44.72 31.92
N LYS A 463 -5.26 45.41 31.04
CA LYS A 463 -5.06 46.72 30.37
C LYS A 463 -4.85 46.60 28.85
N ASN A 464 -5.56 47.35 27.98
CA ASN A 464 -6.73 48.20 28.20
C ASN A 464 -7.48 48.48 26.87
N ILE A 465 -8.80 48.71 26.97
CA ILE A 465 -9.66 49.57 26.13
C ILE A 465 -9.89 49.18 24.64
N ASN A 466 -11.15 49.42 24.24
CA ASN A 466 -11.80 49.24 22.94
C ASN A 466 -11.26 50.19 21.85
N PRO A 467 -11.24 49.75 20.58
CA PRO A 467 -11.68 50.67 19.51
C PRO A 467 -12.54 49.99 18.44
N ASN A 468 -13.86 50.06 18.61
CA ASN A 468 -14.77 50.17 17.47
C ASN A 468 -14.36 51.42 16.69
N PHE A 469 -14.12 51.29 15.38
CA PHE A 469 -14.43 52.26 14.31
C PHE A 469 -13.74 51.80 13.02
N CYS A 470 -14.50 51.48 11.98
CA CYS A 470 -14.02 51.21 10.63
C CYS A 470 -15.03 51.80 9.64
N ILE A 471 -14.98 53.12 9.48
CA ILE A 471 -15.81 53.85 8.51
C ILE A 471 -15.61 53.26 7.12
N SER A 472 -16.70 53.01 6.39
CA SER A 472 -16.68 52.38 5.06
C SER A 472 -16.16 53.28 3.93
N LYS A 473 -16.07 54.60 4.18
CA LYS A 473 -15.43 55.58 3.29
C LYS A 473 -13.94 55.77 3.61
N TRP A 474 -13.18 56.08 2.56
CA TRP A 474 -11.79 56.55 2.62
C TRP A 474 -11.78 58.08 2.57
N SER A 475 -10.91 58.72 3.35
CA SER A 475 -10.67 60.17 3.33
C SER A 475 -9.32 60.50 2.67
N GLN A 476 -9.16 61.77 2.29
CA GLN A 476 -7.91 62.28 1.73
C GLN A 476 -6.73 62.21 2.74
N GLU A 477 -7.03 62.19 4.04
CA GLU A 477 -6.05 61.97 5.11
C GLU A 477 -5.65 60.49 5.24
N ASP A 478 -6.61 59.55 5.04
CA ASP A 478 -6.28 58.11 4.96
C ASP A 478 -5.32 57.84 3.79
N ASP A 479 -5.52 58.53 2.66
CA ASP A 479 -4.70 58.40 1.46
C ASP A 479 -3.27 58.91 1.72
N LEU A 480 -3.10 60.13 2.24
CA LEU A 480 -1.81 60.68 2.64
C LEU A 480 -1.08 59.80 3.68
N PHE A 481 -1.83 59.18 4.62
CA PHE A 481 -1.26 58.26 5.59
C PHE A 481 -0.80 56.94 4.95
N LEU A 482 -1.54 56.41 3.96
CA LEU A 482 -1.11 55.27 3.16
C LEU A 482 0.14 55.62 2.34
N GLU A 483 0.15 56.74 1.63
CA GLU A 483 1.31 57.18 0.83
C GLU A 483 2.60 57.21 1.66
N LYS A 484 2.50 57.78 2.88
CA LYS A 484 3.65 57.95 3.77
C LYS A 484 4.12 56.69 4.48
N TYR A 485 3.23 55.74 4.81
CA TYR A 485 3.55 54.61 5.71
C TYR A 485 3.28 53.21 5.16
N TYR A 486 2.48 53.07 4.09
CA TYR A 486 2.18 51.77 3.47
C TYR A 486 3.40 51.09 2.84
N PRO A 487 4.32 51.79 2.15
CA PRO A 487 5.47 51.15 1.51
C PRO A 487 6.31 50.34 2.50
N ASP A 488 6.82 50.96 3.57
CA ASP A 488 7.77 50.31 4.47
C ASP A 488 7.14 49.40 5.53
N ASN A 489 5.96 49.76 6.04
CA ASN A 489 5.33 49.02 7.14
C ASN A 489 4.32 47.97 6.65
N GLY A 490 3.73 48.17 5.47
CA GLY A 490 2.80 47.25 4.84
C GLY A 490 1.40 47.16 5.49
N SER A 491 0.49 46.50 4.77
CA SER A 491 -0.94 46.40 5.07
C SER A 491 -1.28 45.99 6.51
N ALA A 492 -0.57 45.00 7.07
CA ALA A 492 -0.82 44.50 8.42
C ALA A 492 -0.47 45.47 9.56
N TRP A 493 0.35 46.49 9.28
CA TRP A 493 0.72 47.54 10.22
C TRP A 493 -0.16 48.78 10.07
N VAL A 494 -0.47 49.18 8.82
CA VAL A 494 -1.36 50.33 8.56
C VAL A 494 -2.82 50.05 8.92
N SER A 495 -3.32 48.82 8.69
CA SER A 495 -4.72 48.46 9.01
C SER A 495 -5.00 48.29 10.50
N LYS A 496 -4.02 48.61 11.35
CA LYS A 496 -4.20 48.71 12.81
C LYS A 496 -4.26 50.15 13.29
N ARG A 497 -3.90 51.11 12.42
CA ARG A 497 -3.80 52.55 12.72
C ARG A 497 -4.84 53.38 11.96
N LEU A 498 -5.12 53.01 10.72
CA LEU A 498 -6.31 53.45 9.97
C LEU A 498 -7.57 52.70 10.39
N HIS A 499 -7.40 51.64 11.19
CA HIS A 499 -8.34 50.54 11.33
C HIS A 499 -8.65 49.93 9.94
N LYS A 500 -9.88 50.04 9.41
CA LYS A 500 -10.31 49.36 8.16
C LYS A 500 -10.07 47.83 8.26
N THR A 501 -9.72 47.16 7.17
CA THR A 501 -9.17 45.77 7.18
C THR A 501 -7.89 45.71 6.35
N GLN A 502 -7.03 44.70 6.58
CA GLN A 502 -5.78 44.55 5.79
C GLN A 502 -6.06 44.49 4.28
N GLN A 503 -7.13 43.81 3.88
CA GLN A 503 -7.52 43.68 2.48
C GLN A 503 -8.06 44.99 1.90
N ALA A 504 -8.78 45.78 2.70
CA ALA A 504 -9.20 47.13 2.30
C ALA A 504 -7.98 48.04 2.08
N CYS A 505 -7.00 48.06 3.00
CA CYS A 505 -5.76 48.81 2.83
C CYS A 505 -4.95 48.35 1.62
N ILE A 506 -4.90 47.04 1.30
CA ILE A 506 -4.24 46.55 0.08
C ILE A 506 -4.96 47.03 -1.17
N SER A 507 -6.29 46.88 -1.22
CA SER A 507 -7.09 47.28 -2.38
C SER A 507 -7.00 48.78 -2.64
N HIS A 508 -7.02 49.60 -1.59
CA HIS A 508 -6.97 51.05 -1.70
C HIS A 508 -5.56 51.58 -2.00
N ALA A 509 -4.52 51.04 -1.36
CA ALA A 509 -3.13 51.34 -1.71
C ALA A 509 -2.82 51.01 -3.18
N ASN A 510 -3.33 49.88 -3.70
CA ASN A 510 -3.20 49.54 -5.12
C ASN A 510 -3.90 50.56 -6.04
N LYS A 511 -5.03 51.15 -5.63
CA LYS A 511 -5.71 52.23 -6.39
C LYS A 511 -4.92 53.53 -6.40
N LEU A 512 -4.21 53.83 -5.32
CA LEU A 512 -3.27 54.96 -5.20
C LEU A 512 -1.90 54.67 -5.86
N GLY A 513 -1.71 53.52 -6.52
CA GLY A 513 -0.43 53.13 -7.13
C GLY A 513 0.67 52.75 -6.12
N LEU A 514 0.34 52.63 -4.83
CA LEU A 514 1.29 52.41 -3.74
C LEU A 514 1.70 50.94 -3.63
N VAL A 515 2.92 50.65 -4.10
CA VAL A 515 3.50 49.30 -4.00
C VAL A 515 4.14 49.12 -2.62
N ARG A 516 3.89 47.96 -1.99
CA ARG A 516 4.61 47.59 -0.76
C ARG A 516 6.11 47.50 -1.05
N SER A 517 6.93 48.24 -0.30
CA SER A 517 8.37 48.11 -0.32
C SER A 517 8.73 46.66 0.05
N ASN A 518 9.33 45.94 -0.90
CA ASN A 518 9.90 44.61 -0.66
C ASN A 518 11.22 44.71 0.14
N HIS A 519 11.33 45.71 1.03
CA HIS A 519 12.51 45.96 1.81
C HIS A 519 12.74 44.83 2.81
N TRP A 520 13.88 44.21 2.62
CA TRP A 520 14.63 43.64 3.72
C TRP A 520 15.44 44.78 4.29
N LYS A 521 15.50 44.90 5.61
CA LYS A 521 16.39 45.89 6.22
C LYS A 521 17.83 45.53 5.88
N ARG A 522 18.71 46.53 5.74
CA ARG A 522 20.16 46.28 5.55
C ARG A 522 20.73 45.34 6.62
N GLU A 523 20.22 45.44 7.85
CA GLU A 523 20.49 44.53 8.96
C GLU A 523 20.03 43.08 8.71
N GLU A 524 18.83 42.87 8.15
CA GLU A 524 18.32 41.54 7.81
C GLU A 524 19.10 40.92 6.64
N ASP A 525 19.43 41.72 5.63
CA ASP A 525 20.26 41.28 4.50
C ASP A 525 21.68 40.92 4.96
N ALA A 526 22.30 41.74 5.80
CA ALA A 526 23.59 41.44 6.43
C ALA A 526 23.52 40.18 7.31
N PHE A 527 22.43 39.99 8.07
CA PHE A 527 22.20 38.80 8.88
C PHE A 527 22.04 37.53 8.02
N VAL A 528 21.34 37.62 6.88
CA VAL A 528 21.25 36.53 5.90
C VAL A 528 22.64 36.25 5.32
N LEU A 529 23.33 37.24 4.76
CA LEU A 529 24.67 37.09 4.18
C LEU A 529 25.68 36.45 5.16
N LYS A 530 25.68 36.87 6.44
CA LYS A 530 26.59 36.39 7.48
C LYS A 530 26.33 34.94 7.92
N HIS A 531 25.08 34.49 7.92
CA HIS A 531 24.69 33.22 8.56
C HIS A 531 24.14 32.15 7.61
N TYR A 532 23.84 32.48 6.35
CA TYR A 532 23.14 31.56 5.44
C TYR A 532 23.94 30.28 5.18
N LEU A 533 25.23 30.41 4.89
CA LEU A 533 26.11 29.27 4.64
C LEU A 533 26.46 28.47 5.90
N SER A 534 26.59 29.14 7.07
CA SER A 534 27.10 28.52 8.30
C SER A 534 26.01 27.94 9.23
N LYS A 535 24.76 28.41 9.13
CA LYS A 535 23.63 27.95 9.96
C LYS A 535 22.41 27.50 9.15
N GLY A 536 22.34 27.82 7.86
CA GLY A 536 21.30 27.36 6.94
C GLY A 536 19.95 28.11 7.05
N PRO A 537 19.11 28.03 5.99
CA PRO A 537 17.88 28.81 5.88
C PRO A 537 16.87 28.53 7.00
N LEU A 538 16.77 27.29 7.48
CA LEU A 538 15.82 26.88 8.53
C LEU A 538 16.17 27.43 9.92
N TRP A 539 17.45 27.74 10.18
CA TRP A 539 17.86 28.37 11.42
C TRP A 539 17.59 29.88 11.38
N ILE A 540 17.92 30.53 10.26
CA ILE A 540 17.67 31.96 10.04
C ILE A 540 16.16 32.25 10.05
N SER A 541 15.34 31.39 9.44
CA SER A 541 13.88 31.57 9.41
C SER A 541 13.28 31.68 10.83
N LYS A 542 13.83 30.91 11.79
CA LYS A 542 13.42 30.99 13.21
C LYS A 542 13.89 32.26 13.90
N LYS A 543 15.04 32.83 13.53
CA LYS A 543 15.59 34.07 14.12
C LYS A 543 14.94 35.33 13.55
N LEU A 544 14.80 35.43 12.23
CA LEU A 544 14.17 36.57 11.56
C LEU A 544 12.63 36.49 11.52
N LYS A 545 12.03 35.40 12.02
CA LYS A 545 10.57 35.12 11.96
C LYS A 545 9.98 35.17 10.53
N ARG A 546 10.80 34.87 9.52
CA ARG A 546 10.42 34.75 8.10
C ARG A 546 10.18 33.27 7.75
N THR A 547 9.56 32.97 6.61
CA THR A 547 9.45 31.58 6.13
C THR A 547 10.79 31.09 5.54
N LYS A 548 11.05 29.78 5.58
CA LYS A 548 12.25 29.16 5.01
C LYS A 548 12.46 29.59 3.54
N ASN A 549 11.45 29.39 2.69
CA ASN A 549 11.48 29.80 1.29
C ASN A 549 11.71 31.32 1.10
N SER A 550 11.25 32.17 2.02
CA SER A 550 11.51 33.62 1.94
C SER A 550 12.98 33.96 2.21
N ILE A 551 13.64 33.24 3.14
CA ILE A 551 15.09 33.35 3.33
C ILE A 551 15.82 32.84 2.07
N GLU A 552 15.43 31.68 1.52
CA GLU A 552 16.04 31.09 0.31
C GLU A 552 15.94 32.06 -0.89
N HIS A 553 14.73 32.54 -1.23
CA HIS A 553 14.54 33.51 -2.32
C HIS A 553 15.20 34.88 -2.09
N ARG A 554 15.53 35.28 -0.86
CA ARG A 554 16.34 36.49 -0.62
C ARG A 554 17.82 36.19 -0.70
N ALA A 555 18.29 35.10 -0.11
CA ALA A 555 19.66 34.64 -0.23
C ALA A 555 20.07 34.46 -1.70
N HIS A 556 19.16 33.95 -2.55
CA HIS A 556 19.35 33.92 -4.00
C HIS A 556 19.57 35.32 -4.59
N ARG A 557 18.70 36.29 -4.27
CA ARG A 557 18.77 37.66 -4.79
C ARG A 557 19.94 38.48 -4.25
N LEU A 558 20.36 38.25 -3.01
CA LEU A 558 21.58 38.85 -2.43
C LEU A 558 22.87 38.20 -2.93
N GLY A 559 22.78 37.08 -3.66
CA GLY A 559 23.95 36.28 -4.01
C GLY A 559 24.56 35.52 -2.82
N ALA A 560 23.88 35.42 -1.68
CA ALA A 560 24.27 34.49 -0.61
C ALA A 560 24.11 33.01 -1.05
N GLU A 561 23.27 32.74 -2.06
CA GLU A 561 23.23 31.46 -2.79
C GLU A 561 24.15 31.42 -4.02
N LYS A 562 25.05 32.41 -4.22
CA LYS A 562 26.26 32.15 -4.99
C LYS A 562 27.07 31.14 -4.19
N ARG A 563 26.72 29.86 -4.39
CA ARG A 563 27.59 28.71 -4.15
C ARG A 563 28.98 29.16 -4.54
N ILE A 564 29.96 28.89 -3.67
CA ILE A 564 31.35 29.04 -4.06
C ILE A 564 31.49 28.18 -5.33
N LYS A 565 31.60 28.87 -6.48
CA LYS A 565 31.66 28.25 -7.82
C LYS A 565 32.97 27.46 -7.96
N TYR A 566 33.93 27.88 -7.15
CA TYR A 566 35.18 27.26 -6.81
C TYR A 566 35.00 26.35 -5.58
N TRP A 567 35.89 25.38 -5.45
CA TRP A 567 36.07 24.66 -4.20
C TRP A 567 37.18 25.38 -3.45
N THR A 568 37.06 25.48 -2.12
CA THR A 568 38.15 26.02 -1.32
C THR A 568 39.27 24.98 -1.21
N LYS A 569 40.49 25.42 -0.89
CA LYS A 569 41.62 24.48 -0.73
C LYS A 569 41.37 23.51 0.42
N GLU A 570 40.68 23.96 1.46
CA GLU A 570 40.30 23.18 2.62
C GLU A 570 39.25 22.12 2.26
N GLU A 571 38.24 22.46 1.44
CA GLU A 571 37.26 21.48 0.94
C GLU A 571 37.91 20.40 0.07
N ASP A 572 38.83 20.80 -0.83
CA ASP A 572 39.60 19.87 -1.65
C ASP A 572 40.54 19.00 -0.78
N GLN A 573 41.17 19.56 0.25
CA GLN A 573 42.03 18.81 1.18
C GLN A 573 41.23 17.83 2.05
N ILE A 574 40.00 18.17 2.45
CA ILE A 574 39.05 17.24 3.10
C ILE A 574 38.68 16.11 2.13
N LEU A 575 38.43 16.40 0.85
CA LEU A 575 38.17 15.37 -0.16
C LEU A 575 39.36 14.45 -0.41
N LEU A 576 40.58 14.98 -0.47
CA LEU A 576 41.82 14.23 -0.71
C LEU A 576 42.19 13.36 0.50
N SER A 577 42.17 13.92 1.71
CA SER A 577 42.49 13.18 2.96
C SER A 577 41.49 12.06 3.27
N ASN A 578 40.24 12.17 2.85
CA ASN A 578 39.20 11.16 3.09
C ASN A 578 38.80 10.38 1.83
N TRP A 579 39.62 10.44 0.77
CA TRP A 579 39.23 10.00 -0.58
C TRP A 579 38.77 8.55 -0.65
N ASP A 580 39.49 7.66 0.02
CA ASP A 580 39.28 6.22 0.03
C ASP A 580 38.71 5.73 1.39
N ILE A 581 38.45 6.66 2.33
CA ILE A 581 37.99 6.39 3.70
C ILE A 581 36.48 6.59 3.86
N LYS A 582 35.91 7.64 3.23
CA LYS A 582 34.50 8.02 3.42
C LYS A 582 33.73 7.98 2.11
N SER A 583 32.47 7.54 2.17
CA SER A 583 31.59 7.53 1.00
C SER A 583 31.23 8.96 0.57
N GLU A 584 30.86 9.13 -0.71
CA GLU A 584 30.40 10.42 -1.23
C GLU A 584 29.19 10.99 -0.47
N LYS A 585 28.40 10.12 0.19
CA LYS A 585 27.25 10.55 1.00
C LYS A 585 27.72 11.15 2.32
N GLU A 586 28.63 10.49 3.04
CA GLU A 586 29.18 11.03 4.29
C GLU A 586 29.98 12.32 4.03
N LEU A 587 30.74 12.37 2.93
CA LEU A 587 31.42 13.60 2.49
C LEU A 587 30.43 14.72 2.12
N SER A 588 29.25 14.38 1.57
CA SER A 588 28.19 15.36 1.30
C SER A 588 27.59 15.96 2.58
N GLU A 589 27.53 15.18 3.66
CA GLU A 589 27.05 15.60 4.98
C GLU A 589 28.12 16.42 5.74
N ILE A 590 29.41 16.08 5.60
CA ILE A 590 30.54 16.79 6.22
C ILE A 590 30.80 18.15 5.54
N ILE A 591 30.87 18.19 4.20
CA ILE A 591 31.18 19.40 3.43
C ILE A 591 29.91 20.25 3.18
N GLY A 592 28.71 19.72 3.45
CA GLY A 592 27.44 20.43 3.23
C GLY A 592 27.08 20.65 1.76
N ARG A 593 27.79 20.02 0.82
CA ARG A 593 27.52 20.05 -0.64
C ARG A 593 26.77 18.79 -1.05
N THR A 594 26.05 18.81 -2.18
CA THR A 594 25.29 17.62 -2.64
C THR A 594 26.22 16.47 -3.04
N LYS A 595 25.78 15.21 -2.85
CA LYS A 595 26.53 14.01 -3.29
C LYS A 595 27.00 14.10 -4.75
N MET A 596 26.14 14.62 -5.65
CA MET A 596 26.47 14.82 -7.06
C MET A 596 27.61 15.83 -7.26
N SER A 597 27.64 16.91 -6.45
CA SER A 597 28.73 17.90 -6.47
C SER A 597 30.05 17.29 -6.00
N ILE A 598 30.02 16.48 -4.93
CA ILE A 598 31.18 15.74 -4.41
C ILE A 598 31.76 14.81 -5.49
N GLY A 599 30.94 13.96 -6.10
CA GLY A 599 31.37 13.04 -7.15
C GLY A 599 31.96 13.76 -8.37
N ASN A 600 31.38 14.90 -8.77
CA ASN A 600 31.91 15.71 -9.86
C ASN A 600 33.25 16.39 -9.52
N ARG A 601 33.48 16.84 -8.28
CA ARG A 601 34.80 17.36 -7.87
C ARG A 601 35.85 16.27 -7.75
N LYS A 602 35.51 15.09 -7.20
CA LYS A 602 36.43 13.94 -7.19
C LYS A 602 36.86 13.55 -8.62
N LYS A 603 35.98 13.65 -9.63
CA LYS A 603 36.40 13.46 -11.04
C LYS A 603 37.43 14.50 -11.54
N ILE A 604 37.35 15.75 -11.07
CA ILE A 604 38.28 16.83 -11.45
C ILE A 604 39.62 16.67 -10.71
N LEU A 605 39.59 16.53 -9.38
CA LEU A 605 40.79 16.36 -8.54
C LEU A 605 41.59 15.09 -8.88
N ARG A 606 40.93 14.05 -9.40
CA ARG A 606 41.59 12.80 -9.83
C ARG A 606 42.66 13.05 -10.90
N LYS A 607 42.53 14.09 -11.73
CA LYS A 607 43.54 14.47 -12.75
C LYS A 607 44.80 15.12 -12.14
N TYR A 608 44.71 15.67 -10.93
CA TYR A 608 45.83 16.30 -10.22
C TYR A 608 46.54 15.26 -9.32
N ARG A 609 45.79 14.40 -8.61
CA ARG A 609 46.33 13.25 -7.85
C ARG A 609 47.19 12.30 -8.70
N THR A 610 46.94 12.22 -10.01
CA THR A 610 47.75 11.40 -10.94
C THR A 610 48.99 12.10 -11.48
N LYS A 611 49.17 13.41 -11.29
CA LYS A 611 50.43 14.10 -11.64
C LYS A 611 51.45 14.06 -10.49
N GLU A 612 51.00 14.30 -9.26
CA GLU A 612 51.84 14.25 -8.04
C GLU A 612 52.30 12.83 -7.65
N ALA A 613 51.82 11.80 -8.35
CA ALA A 613 52.27 10.40 -8.20
C ALA A 613 53.22 9.96 -9.32
N SER A 614 53.73 10.89 -10.13
CA SER A 614 54.63 10.64 -11.26
C SER A 614 55.71 11.73 -11.39
N SER A 615 55.98 12.41 -10.28
CA SER A 615 57.03 13.41 -10.03
C SER A 615 57.57 13.16 -8.63
#